data_AF-A0A975MTX9-F1
#
_entry.id   AF-A0A975MTX9-F1
#
_cell.length_a   1.000
_cell.length_b   1.000
_cell.length_c   1.000
_cell.angle_alpha   90.00
_cell.angle_beta   90.00
_cell.angle_gamma   90.00
#
_symmetry.space_group_name_H-M   'P 1'
#
loop_
_entity.id
_entity.type
_entity.pdbx_description
1 polymer ?
#
loop_
_entity_poly.entity_id
_entity_poly.type
_entity_poly.pdbx_seq_one_letter_code
_entity_poly.pdbx_strand_id
1 'polypeptide(L)'
;MASSGTRRRWLVVLAVLVVAVGMTVVVVLARQDDHPAQAPAPTPSQSTAPRPTTTVTPVPGKFGGEEFTPAQVAALQSTVDAGHQPWRLDPAQVARAFVEIRFGWTGPSVAMADPHTAEVTDPVTGTKLVLQLGQPAKLGQAGIWIVLSGVRVT
;
A
#
# COMPACT_ATOMS: atom_id res chain seq x y z
N MET A 1 -45.42 -30.15 -19.12
CA MET A 1 -46.41 -30.10 -18.02
C MET A 1 -45.64 -30.36 -16.73
N ALA A 2 -45.54 -29.52 -15.69
CA ALA A 2 -45.92 -28.14 -15.36
C ALA A 2 -44.91 -27.71 -14.26
N SER A 3 -44.15 -26.62 -14.42
CA SER A 3 -44.42 -25.29 -13.84
C SER A 3 -44.91 -25.26 -12.39
N SER A 4 -44.05 -24.81 -11.48
CA SER A 4 -44.44 -23.97 -10.34
C SER A 4 -43.27 -23.08 -9.94
N GLY A 5 -43.37 -21.80 -10.30
CA GLY A 5 -42.50 -20.73 -9.83
C GLY A 5 -43.22 -19.81 -8.84
N THR A 6 -42.46 -18.80 -8.42
CA THR A 6 -42.95 -17.46 -8.02
C THR A 6 -43.12 -17.15 -6.52
N ARG A 7 -42.10 -16.44 -6.00
CA ARG A 7 -42.14 -15.15 -5.28
C ARG A 7 -43.09 -14.96 -4.09
N ARG A 8 -42.52 -14.57 -2.94
CA ARG A 8 -42.82 -13.39 -2.08
C ARG A 8 -42.20 -13.62 -0.68
N ARG A 9 -41.77 -12.68 0.16
CA ARG A 9 -41.31 -11.26 0.12
C ARG A 9 -41.37 -10.79 1.60
N TRP A 10 -40.24 -10.34 2.19
CA TRP A 10 -40.08 -9.41 3.35
C TRP A 10 -40.58 -9.86 4.75
N LEU A 11 -40.00 -9.50 5.92
CA LEU A 11 -39.34 -8.27 6.47
C LEU A 11 -38.17 -8.68 7.40
N VAL A 12 -36.95 -8.10 7.39
CA VAL A 12 -36.48 -6.80 7.93
C VAL A 12 -36.90 -6.47 9.36
N VAL A 13 -35.93 -6.48 10.28
CA VAL A 13 -35.82 -5.44 11.32
C VAL A 13 -34.37 -4.98 11.42
N LEU A 14 -34.22 -3.67 11.24
CA LEU A 14 -33.05 -2.82 11.29
C LEU A 14 -32.87 -2.32 12.74
N ALA A 15 -31.64 -2.14 13.22
CA ALA A 15 -31.37 -1.24 14.34
C ALA A 15 -30.06 -0.47 14.07
N VAL A 16 -30.23 0.81 13.74
CA VAL A 16 -29.19 1.83 13.56
C VAL A 16 -29.08 2.58 14.89
N LEU A 17 -27.85 2.89 15.32
CA LEU A 17 -27.61 3.93 16.32
C LEU A 17 -26.56 4.90 15.79
N VAL A 18 -27.02 6.13 15.52
CA VAL A 18 -26.20 7.31 15.19
C VAL A 18 -26.27 8.24 16.40
N VAL A 19 -25.12 8.70 16.90
CA VAL A 19 -25.04 9.93 17.69
C VAL A 19 -23.92 10.79 17.11
N ALA A 20 -24.29 11.95 16.59
CA ALA A 20 -23.42 12.98 16.05
C ALA A 20 -23.59 14.24 16.89
N VAL A 21 -22.47 14.82 17.36
CA VAL A 21 -22.30 16.22 17.77
C VAL A 21 -20.81 16.49 17.52
N GLY A 22 -20.32 17.39 16.68
CA GLY A 22 -20.89 18.64 16.19
C GLY A 22 -20.23 19.80 16.93
N MET A 23 -19.06 20.27 16.46
CA MET A 23 -18.58 21.60 16.84
C MET A 23 -17.91 22.28 15.64
N THR A 24 -18.75 22.92 14.85
CA THR A 24 -18.41 23.94 13.86
C THR A 24 -18.29 25.27 14.61
N VAL A 25 -17.15 25.95 14.49
CA VAL A 25 -17.06 27.38 14.86
C VAL A 25 -16.82 28.16 13.58
N VAL A 26 -17.83 28.90 13.14
CA VAL A 26 -17.67 30.00 12.19
C VAL A 26 -18.33 31.23 12.79
N VAL A 27 -17.50 32.20 13.18
CA VAL A 27 -17.87 33.62 13.20
C VAL A 27 -16.70 34.38 12.57
N VAL A 28 -16.94 34.86 11.35
CA VAL A 28 -16.23 35.97 10.71
C VAL A 28 -16.88 37.25 11.21
N LEU A 29 -16.09 38.26 11.59
CA LEU A 29 -16.34 39.68 11.30
C LEU A 29 -15.07 40.51 11.58
N ALA A 30 -14.79 41.40 10.64
CA ALA A 30 -13.55 42.14 10.45
C ALA A 30 -13.22 43.16 11.55
N ARG A 31 -11.91 43.34 11.80
CA ARG A 31 -11.31 44.66 12.06
C ARG A 31 -9.97 44.75 11.32
N GLN A 32 -9.93 45.77 10.49
CA GLN A 32 -8.84 46.24 9.66
C GLN A 32 -7.91 47.15 10.49
N ASP A 33 -6.68 47.34 9.99
CA ASP A 33 -5.71 48.36 10.37
C ASP A 33 -5.04 48.27 11.75
N ASP A 34 -3.83 47.69 11.77
CA ASP A 34 -2.58 48.44 12.05
C ASP A 34 -1.38 47.60 11.56
N HIS A 35 -0.71 48.02 10.48
CA HIS A 35 0.60 47.49 10.07
C HIS A 35 1.67 48.50 10.52
N PRO A 36 2.84 48.02 11.01
CA PRO A 36 3.96 48.11 10.08
C PRO A 36 4.86 46.87 10.05
N ALA A 37 5.19 46.47 8.82
CA ALA A 37 6.46 45.89 8.38
C ALA A 37 7.15 44.83 9.27
N GLN A 38 6.86 43.55 9.01
CA GLN A 38 7.87 42.51 9.11
C GLN A 38 8.06 41.83 7.75
N ALA A 39 9.34 41.69 7.38
CA ALA A 39 9.89 41.35 6.08
C ALA A 39 9.31 40.08 5.43
N PRO A 40 9.39 39.93 4.08
CA PRO A 40 9.06 38.66 3.43
C PRO A 40 9.99 37.56 3.97
N ALA A 41 9.44 36.63 4.76
CA ALA A 41 10.14 35.40 5.08
C ALA A 41 10.26 34.57 3.79
N PRO A 42 11.46 34.12 3.42
CA PRO A 42 11.68 33.40 2.18
C PRO A 42 10.87 32.09 2.16
N THR A 43 10.20 31.90 1.04
CA THR A 43 9.57 30.66 0.57
C THR A 43 10.40 29.45 0.97
N PRO A 44 9.82 28.35 1.50
CA PRO A 44 10.55 27.09 1.58
C PRO A 44 10.96 26.72 0.15
N SER A 45 12.25 26.86 -0.14
CA SER A 45 12.87 26.35 -1.36
C SER A 45 12.53 24.87 -1.45
N GLN A 46 11.60 24.54 -2.34
CA GLN A 46 11.43 23.17 -2.80
C GLN A 46 12.78 22.75 -3.35
N SER A 47 13.47 21.91 -2.59
CA SER A 47 14.70 21.27 -3.07
C SER A 47 14.28 20.41 -4.25
N THR A 48 14.46 20.93 -5.46
CA THR A 48 14.44 20.15 -6.69
C THR A 48 15.66 19.24 -6.64
N ALA A 49 15.57 18.16 -5.87
CA ALA A 49 16.50 17.06 -5.98
C ALA A 49 16.35 16.51 -7.41
N PRO A 50 17.43 16.44 -8.20
CA PRO A 50 17.36 15.83 -9.51
C PRO A 50 16.90 14.39 -9.34
N ARG A 51 15.71 14.08 -9.87
CA ARG A 51 15.27 12.70 -10.03
C ARG A 51 16.31 12.03 -10.92
N PRO A 52 17.03 10.99 -10.47
CA PRO A 52 17.86 10.23 -11.38
C PRO A 52 16.92 9.63 -12.44
N THR A 53 16.96 10.18 -13.66
CA THR A 53 16.39 9.57 -14.86
C THR A 53 17.25 8.37 -15.20
N THR A 54 17.09 7.29 -14.44
CA THR A 54 17.49 5.97 -14.92
C THR A 54 16.41 5.54 -15.90
N THR A 55 16.70 5.73 -17.18
CA THR A 55 16.03 4.99 -18.25
C THR A 55 16.26 3.50 -17.97
N VAL A 56 15.32 2.87 -17.28
CA VAL A 56 15.34 1.42 -17.05
C VAL A 56 14.92 0.77 -18.36
N THR A 57 15.90 0.37 -19.16
CA THR A 57 15.66 -0.54 -20.28
C THR A 57 15.07 -1.84 -19.71
N PRO A 58 13.88 -2.29 -20.16
CA PRO A 58 13.27 -3.51 -19.65
C PRO A 58 14.06 -4.71 -20.17
N VAL A 59 14.97 -5.21 -19.34
CA VAL A 59 15.58 -6.52 -19.57
C VAL A 59 14.53 -7.58 -19.17
N PRO A 60 14.12 -8.49 -20.08
CA PRO A 60 13.51 -9.74 -19.65
C PRO A 60 14.52 -10.47 -18.79
N GLY A 61 14.25 -10.62 -17.50
CA GLY A 61 15.27 -11.11 -16.58
C GLY A 61 14.80 -11.23 -15.15
N LYS A 62 15.48 -12.12 -14.42
CA LYS A 62 15.33 -12.28 -12.98
C LYS A 62 15.91 -11.06 -12.26
N PHE A 63 15.32 -10.69 -11.13
CA PHE A 63 15.83 -9.64 -10.23
C PHE A 63 15.79 -10.10 -8.78
N GLY A 64 16.71 -9.57 -7.97
CA GLY A 64 16.73 -9.77 -6.52
C GLY A 64 15.60 -9.02 -5.82
N GLY A 65 15.17 -9.56 -4.68
CA GLY A 65 14.12 -8.99 -3.86
C GLY A 65 14.64 -7.94 -2.87
N GLU A 66 14.17 -8.04 -1.63
CA GLU A 66 14.61 -7.23 -0.51
C GLU A 66 15.80 -7.89 0.18
N GLU A 67 16.92 -7.18 0.22
CA GLU A 67 18.15 -7.68 0.82
C GLU A 67 18.23 -7.25 2.30
N PHE A 68 18.01 -8.21 3.20
CA PHE A 68 18.14 -8.00 4.65
C PHE A 68 19.13 -8.99 5.26
N THR A 69 19.98 -8.49 6.15
CA THR A 69 20.77 -9.34 7.03
C THR A 69 19.87 -10.01 8.09
N PRO A 70 20.29 -11.12 8.71
CA PRO A 70 19.52 -11.76 9.78
C PRO A 70 19.18 -10.81 10.95
N ALA A 71 20.10 -9.90 11.29
CA ALA A 71 19.87 -8.91 12.34
C ALA A 71 18.78 -7.88 11.93
N GLN A 72 18.77 -7.44 10.67
CA GLN A 72 17.73 -6.55 10.15
C GLN A 72 16.37 -7.25 10.08
N VAL A 73 16.34 -8.52 9.68
CA VAL A 73 15.12 -9.35 9.71
C VAL A 73 14.55 -9.45 11.14
N ALA A 74 15.40 -9.72 12.13
CA ALA A 74 14.97 -9.80 13.53
C ALA A 74 14.43 -8.45 14.06
N ALA A 75 15.11 -7.35 13.74
CA ALA A 75 14.65 -6.01 14.11
C ALA A 75 13.31 -5.65 13.43
N LEU A 76 13.14 -6.02 12.16
CA LEU A 76 11.90 -5.83 11.42
C LEU A 76 10.76 -6.66 12.01
N GLN A 77 11.02 -7.93 12.36
CA GLN A 77 10.05 -8.78 13.05
C GLN A 77 9.60 -8.15 14.37
N SER A 78 10.53 -7.70 15.21
CA SER A 78 10.19 -7.03 16.47
C SER A 78 9.37 -5.76 16.28
N THR A 79 9.63 -5.02 15.20
CA THR A 79 8.87 -3.80 14.86
C THR A 79 7.44 -4.17 14.47
N VAL A 80 7.25 -5.24 13.70
CA VAL A 80 5.93 -5.73 13.30
C VAL A 80 5.15 -6.34 14.46
N ASP A 81 5.84 -7.09 15.33
CA ASP A 81 5.25 -7.63 16.56
C ASP A 81 4.77 -6.51 17.52
N ALA A 82 5.41 -5.34 17.48
CA ALA A 82 4.96 -4.14 18.19
C ALA A 82 3.76 -3.43 17.52
N GLY A 83 3.22 -3.98 16.43
CA GLY A 83 2.05 -3.47 15.72
C GLY A 83 2.36 -2.48 14.59
N HIS A 84 3.63 -2.23 14.29
CA HIS A 84 4.00 -1.39 13.15
C HIS A 84 3.95 -2.19 11.83
N GLN A 85 3.71 -1.50 10.72
CA GLN A 85 3.72 -2.12 9.38
C GLN A 85 2.92 -3.44 9.31
N PRO A 86 1.65 -3.49 9.76
CA PRO A 86 0.88 -4.74 9.82
C PRO A 86 0.73 -5.43 8.45
N TRP A 87 0.89 -4.67 7.36
CA TRP A 87 0.96 -5.19 5.99
C TRP A 87 2.09 -6.21 5.77
N ARG A 88 3.16 -6.21 6.58
CA ARG A 88 4.24 -7.20 6.52
C ARG A 88 3.79 -8.61 6.90
N LEU A 89 2.62 -8.79 7.52
CA LEU A 89 2.07 -10.10 7.88
C LEU A 89 1.26 -10.75 6.74
N ASP A 90 1.03 -10.02 5.65
CA ASP A 90 0.26 -10.48 4.49
C ASP A 90 1.16 -10.50 3.23
N PRO A 91 1.36 -11.67 2.59
CA PRO A 91 2.26 -11.78 1.44
C PRO A 91 1.76 -10.97 0.22
N ALA A 92 0.45 -10.84 0.01
CA ALA A 92 -0.10 -10.07 -1.10
C ALA A 92 0.15 -8.56 -0.90
N GLN A 93 0.02 -8.08 0.34
CA GLN A 93 0.33 -6.69 0.68
C GLN A 93 1.83 -6.40 0.56
N VAL A 94 2.70 -7.33 0.95
CA VAL A 94 4.15 -7.19 0.74
C VAL A 94 4.49 -7.17 -0.75
N ALA A 95 3.92 -8.05 -1.56
CA ALA A 95 4.11 -8.05 -3.02
C ALA A 95 3.68 -6.72 -3.66
N ARG A 96 2.51 -6.19 -3.26
CA ARG A 96 2.02 -4.87 -3.71
C ARG A 96 3.00 -3.77 -3.33
N ALA A 97 3.33 -3.64 -2.04
CA ALA A 97 4.20 -2.58 -1.56
C ALA A 97 5.57 -2.61 -2.23
N PHE A 98 6.14 -3.80 -2.44
CA PHE A 98 7.42 -3.97 -3.12
C PHE A 98 7.40 -3.39 -4.54
N VAL A 99 6.38 -3.69 -5.36
CA VAL A 99 6.35 -3.19 -6.74
C VAL A 99 6.01 -1.71 -6.83
N GLU A 100 5.17 -1.20 -5.92
CA GLU A 100 4.85 0.22 -5.82
C GLU A 100 6.11 1.03 -5.51
N ILE A 101 6.91 0.57 -4.55
CA ILE A 101 8.16 1.24 -4.14
C ILE A 101 9.26 1.07 -5.20
N ARG A 102 9.49 -0.16 -5.69
CA ARG A 102 10.64 -0.47 -6.55
C ARG A 102 10.44 -0.03 -8.00
N PHE A 103 9.23 -0.18 -8.54
CA PHE A 103 8.94 0.09 -9.95
C PHE A 103 8.03 1.32 -10.13
N GLY A 104 7.55 1.94 -9.05
CA GLY A 104 6.68 3.11 -9.13
C GLY A 104 5.28 2.78 -9.64
N TRP A 105 4.85 1.52 -9.54
CA TRP A 105 3.52 1.10 -9.98
C TRP A 105 2.46 1.72 -9.09
N THR A 106 1.28 2.03 -9.65
CA THR A 106 0.16 2.61 -8.89
C THR A 106 -1.03 1.68 -9.02
N GLY A 107 -1.53 1.16 -7.89
CA GLY A 107 -2.66 0.25 -7.85
C GLY A 107 -2.43 -1.10 -8.56
N PRO A 108 -1.28 -1.77 -8.40
CA PRO A 108 -1.04 -3.06 -9.04
C PRO A 108 -2.03 -4.12 -8.55
N SER A 109 -2.47 -4.95 -9.49
CA SER A 109 -3.25 -6.15 -9.16
C SER A 109 -2.31 -7.24 -8.69
N VAL A 110 -2.63 -7.89 -7.58
CA VAL A 110 -1.85 -8.98 -7.00
C VAL A 110 -2.73 -10.23 -6.92
N ALA A 111 -2.27 -11.32 -7.51
CA ALA A 111 -2.87 -12.63 -7.42
C ALA A 111 -1.87 -13.61 -6.78
N MET A 112 -2.23 -14.22 -5.67
CA MET A 112 -1.40 -15.27 -5.04
C MET A 112 -1.60 -16.58 -5.81
N ALA A 113 -0.52 -17.14 -6.35
CA ALA A 113 -0.53 -18.47 -6.95
C ALA A 113 -0.44 -19.56 -5.87
N ASP A 114 0.35 -19.28 -4.84
CA ASP A 114 0.48 -20.06 -3.60
C ASP A 114 0.99 -19.10 -2.49
N PRO A 115 1.11 -19.51 -1.22
CA PRO A 115 1.54 -18.61 -0.15
C PRO A 115 2.90 -17.92 -0.36
N HIS A 116 3.80 -18.50 -1.17
CA HIS A 116 5.16 -18.00 -1.43
C HIS A 116 5.34 -17.45 -2.84
N THR A 117 4.29 -17.43 -3.68
CA THR A 117 4.37 -16.93 -5.05
C THR A 117 3.22 -15.98 -5.37
N ALA A 118 3.56 -14.76 -5.80
CA ALA A 118 2.59 -13.76 -6.23
C ALA A 118 2.81 -13.39 -7.70
N GLU A 119 1.75 -13.39 -8.50
CA GLU A 119 1.70 -12.71 -9.79
C GLU A 119 1.21 -11.28 -9.59
N VAL A 120 1.96 -10.31 -10.09
CA VAL A 120 1.66 -8.89 -9.96
C VAL A 120 1.56 -8.27 -11.36
N THR A 121 0.45 -7.59 -11.64
CA THR A 121 0.18 -6.94 -12.92
C THR A 121 0.09 -5.43 -12.74
N ASP A 122 0.88 -4.69 -13.52
CA ASP A 122 0.75 -3.24 -13.63
C ASP A 122 -0.50 -2.89 -14.44
N PRO A 123 -1.48 -2.15 -13.89
CA PRO A 123 -2.68 -1.77 -14.61
C PRO A 123 -2.39 -0.78 -15.75
N VAL A 124 -1.26 -0.07 -15.72
CA VAL A 124 -0.94 0.96 -16.72
C VAL A 124 -0.33 0.33 -17.98
N THR A 125 0.70 -0.50 -17.81
CA THR A 125 1.43 -1.10 -18.95
C THR A 125 1.02 -2.52 -19.27
N GLY A 126 0.29 -3.20 -18.37
CA GLY A 126 0.03 -4.63 -18.47
C GLY A 126 1.25 -5.50 -18.15
N THR A 127 2.38 -4.92 -17.73
CA THR A 127 3.58 -5.67 -17.33
C THR A 127 3.23 -6.62 -16.19
N LYS A 128 3.66 -7.87 -16.32
CA LYS A 128 3.48 -8.91 -15.31
C LYS A 128 4.81 -9.31 -14.68
N LEU A 129 4.82 -9.44 -13.37
CA LEU A 129 5.93 -9.98 -12.58
C LEU A 129 5.45 -11.19 -11.81
N VAL A 130 6.30 -12.21 -11.71
CA VAL A 130 6.13 -13.29 -10.74
C VAL A 130 7.16 -13.07 -9.63
N LEU A 131 6.69 -12.93 -8.39
CA LEU A 131 7.51 -12.70 -7.20
C LEU A 131 7.57 -13.97 -6.36
N GLN A 132 8.74 -14.25 -5.81
CA GLN A 132 8.96 -15.24 -4.77
C GLN A 132 9.05 -14.54 -3.41
N LEU A 133 8.29 -15.04 -2.43
CA LEU A 133 8.20 -14.48 -1.09
C LEU A 133 8.63 -15.52 -0.05
N GLY A 134 9.06 -15.05 1.12
CA GLY A 134 9.40 -15.92 2.24
C GLY A 134 9.29 -15.27 3.60
N GLN A 135 9.32 -16.10 4.64
CA GLN A 135 9.28 -15.68 6.03
C GLN A 135 10.60 -15.99 6.74
N PRO A 136 11.56 -15.06 6.73
CA PRO A 136 12.93 -15.34 7.18
C PRO A 136 13.10 -15.34 8.71
N ALA A 137 12.19 -14.73 9.47
CA ALA A 137 12.29 -14.63 10.94
C ALA A 137 11.52 -15.73 11.67
N LYS A 138 10.25 -15.90 11.30
CA LYS A 138 9.28 -16.74 11.98
C LYS A 138 8.29 -17.25 10.95
N LEU A 139 7.87 -18.51 11.06
CA LEU A 139 6.88 -19.10 10.16
C LEU A 139 5.44 -18.85 10.64
N GLY A 140 4.50 -18.82 9.71
CA GLY A 140 3.06 -18.75 9.98
C GLY A 140 2.52 -17.31 10.10
N GLN A 141 1.32 -17.16 10.65
CA GLN A 141 0.56 -15.90 10.59
C GLN A 141 1.23 -14.69 11.28
N ALA A 142 2.16 -14.93 12.19
CA ALA A 142 2.91 -13.87 12.87
C ALA A 142 4.27 -13.59 12.22
N GLY A 143 4.63 -14.30 11.15
CA GLY A 143 5.90 -14.13 10.45
C GLY A 143 5.84 -12.97 9.46
N ILE A 144 6.87 -12.11 9.47
CA ILE A 144 7.01 -11.12 8.41
C ILE A 144 7.27 -11.78 7.07
N TRP A 145 6.70 -11.21 6.02
CA TRP A 145 6.98 -11.56 4.64
C TRP A 145 7.97 -10.57 4.02
N ILE A 146 8.88 -11.11 3.21
CA ILE A 146 9.77 -10.34 2.35
C ILE A 146 9.73 -10.90 0.93
N VAL A 147 10.03 -10.06 -0.06
CA VAL A 147 10.26 -10.53 -1.43
C VAL A 147 11.70 -11.04 -1.53
N LEU A 148 11.90 -12.26 -2.01
CA LEU A 148 13.21 -12.89 -2.18
C LEU A 148 13.77 -12.65 -3.59
N SER A 149 12.91 -12.77 -4.59
CA SER A 149 13.28 -12.56 -5.99
C SER A 149 12.03 -12.33 -6.84
N GLY A 150 12.23 -11.96 -8.10
CA GLY A 150 11.17 -12.01 -9.08
C GLY A 150 11.67 -12.16 -10.50
N VAL A 151 10.73 -12.39 -11.41
CA VAL A 151 10.97 -12.49 -12.85
C VAL A 151 9.90 -11.70 -13.58
N ARG A 152 10.31 -10.96 -14.61
CA ARG A 152 9.37 -10.35 -15.55
C ARG A 152 8.91 -11.41 -16.56
N VAL A 153 7.60 -11.58 -16.68
CA VAL A 153 6.98 -12.44 -17.70
C VAL A 153 6.49 -11.56 -18.84
N THR A 154 6.96 -11.87 -20.05
CA THR A 154 6.60 -11.23 -21.32
C THR A 154 5.45 -11.96 -22.00
#